data_AF-A0A229W0W4-F1
#
_entry.id   AF-A0A229W0W4-F1
#
_cell.length_a   1.000
_cell.length_b   1.000
_cell.length_c   1.000
_cell.angle_alpha   90.00
_cell.angle_beta   90.00
_cell.angle_gamma   90.00
#
_symmetry.space_group_name_H-M   'P 1'
#
loop_
_entity.id
_entity.type
_entity.pdbx_description
1 polymer ?
#
loop_
_entity_poly.entity_id
_entity_poly.type
_entity_poly.pdbx_seq_one_letter_code
_entity_poly.pdbx_strand_id
1 'polypeptide(L)' 'MTNITQRDRAYRHVIDQVNAMIEDSAEHVEDPRARVGYRRMGHEIIRVLEEEMRPPASMRKPR' A
#
# COMPACT_ATOMS: atom_id res chain seq x y z
N MET A 1 -10.34 21.08 6.36
CA MET A 1 -9.40 20.59 5.33
C MET A 1 -8.46 19.61 6.01
N THR A 2 -8.74 18.31 5.94
CA THR A 2 -7.75 17.31 6.33
C THR A 2 -6.56 17.55 5.43
N ASN A 3 -5.48 18.08 6.02
CA ASN A 3 -4.31 18.54 5.27
C ASN A 3 -3.84 17.34 4.44
N ILE A 4 -3.77 17.47 3.12
CA ILE A 4 -3.40 16.37 2.20
C ILE A 4 -2.12 15.69 2.72
N THR A 5 -1.21 16.48 3.31
CA THR A 5 0.00 16.01 3.99
C THR A 5 -0.25 15.06 5.18
N GLN A 6 -1.28 15.26 6.01
CA GLN A 6 -1.62 14.36 7.11
C GLN A 6 -2.22 13.04 6.61
N ARG A 7 -3.09 13.12 5.59
CA ARG A 7 -3.67 11.94 4.95
C ARG A 7 -2.58 11.08 4.27
N ASP A 8 -1.69 11.72 3.52
CA ASP A 8 -0.60 11.01 2.85
C ASP A 8 0.38 10.40 3.87
N ARG A 9 0.63 11.06 5.01
CA ARG A 9 1.40 10.47 6.12
C ARG A 9 0.71 9.23 6.69
N ALA A 10 -0.61 9.26 6.86
CA ALA A 10 -1.36 8.10 7.34
C ALA A 10 -1.30 6.94 6.35
N TYR A 11 -1.47 7.20 5.05
CA TYR A 11 -1.34 6.18 4.02
C TYR A 11 0.07 5.60 3.95
N ARG A 12 1.11 6.42 4.04
CA ARG A 12 2.50 5.93 4.13
C ARG A 12 2.72 5.01 5.32
N HIS A 13 2.21 5.38 6.50
CA HIS A 13 2.32 4.54 7.69
C HIS A 13 1.65 3.17 7.50
N VAL A 14 0.47 3.14 6.86
CA VAL A 14 -0.20 1.87 6.53
C VAL A 14 0.59 1.07 5.51
N ILE A 15 1.13 1.72 4.47
CA ILE A 15 1.98 1.06 3.47
C ILE A 15 3.20 0.41 4.13
N ASP A 16 3.86 1.11 5.06
CA ASP A 16 5.02 0.58 5.79
C ASP A 16 4.64 -0.67 6.60
N GLN A 17 3.50 -0.66 7.28
CA GLN A 17 2.99 -1.83 8.01
C GLN A 17 2.68 -3.01 7.08
N VAL A 18 2.04 -2.76 5.94
CA VAL A 18 1.71 -3.80 4.97
C VAL A 18 2.99 -4.39 4.34
N ASN A 19 4.01 -3.56 4.06
CA ASN A 19 5.30 -4.05 3.61
C ASN A 19 5.96 -4.98 4.63
N ALA A 20 6.00 -4.59 5.91
CA ALA A 20 6.53 -5.44 6.98
C ALA A 20 5.77 -6.79 7.05
N MET A 21 4.43 -6.75 6.96
CA MET A 21 3.60 -7.96 6.92
C MET A 21 3.92 -8.87 5.71
N ILE A 22 4.23 -8.31 4.54
CA ILE A 22 4.62 -9.06 3.34
C ILE A 22 6.00 -9.70 3.50
N GLU A 23 6.95 -8.95 4.07
CA GLU A 23 8.33 -9.41 4.34
C GLU A 23 8.31 -10.61 5.29
N ASP A 24 7.60 -10.47 6.42
CA ASP A 24 7.51 -11.48 7.49
C ASP A 24 6.48 -12.58 7.20
N SER A 25 5.81 -12.55 6.04
CA SER A 25 4.76 -13.52 5.68
C SER A 25 5.19 -14.99 5.72
N ALA A 26 6.49 -15.27 5.59
CA ALA A 26 7.02 -16.62 5.69
C ALA A 26 6.97 -17.20 7.11
N GLU A 27 6.94 -16.34 8.14
CA GLU A 27 6.86 -16.74 9.55
C GLU A 27 5.42 -17.02 10.00
N HIS A 28 4.43 -16.53 9.25
CA HIS A 28 3.02 -16.60 9.63
C HIS A 28 2.14 -17.43 8.68
N VAL A 29 2.60 -17.67 7.45
CA VAL A 29 1.86 -18.43 6.43
C VAL A 29 2.70 -19.61 5.97
N GLU A 30 2.42 -20.78 6.54
CA GLU A 30 3.17 -22.02 6.29
C GLU A 30 2.96 -22.55 4.86
N ASP A 31 1.72 -22.52 4.35
CA ASP A 31 1.43 -22.97 2.97
C ASP A 31 2.01 -21.99 1.94
N PRO A 32 2.96 -22.43 1.09
CA PRO A 32 3.55 -21.58 0.08
C PRO A 32 2.54 -20.98 -0.90
N ARG A 33 1.45 -21.70 -1.22
CA ARG A 33 0.41 -21.21 -2.14
C ARG A 33 -0.42 -20.11 -1.49
N ALA A 34 -0.87 -20.33 -0.26
CA ALA A 34 -1.53 -19.30 0.55
C ALA A 34 -0.64 -18.06 0.72
N ARG A 35 0.66 -18.25 0.96
CA ARG A 35 1.63 -17.14 1.11
C ARG A 35 1.74 -16.28 -0.15
N VAL A 36 1.72 -16.90 -1.34
CA VAL A 36 1.69 -16.14 -2.60
C VAL A 36 0.43 -15.29 -2.70
N GLY A 37 -0.74 -15.86 -2.33
CA GLY A 37 -2.00 -15.12 -2.28
C GLY A 37 -1.96 -13.95 -1.31
N TYR A 38 -1.43 -14.18 -0.10
CA TYR A 38 -1.25 -13.19 0.94
C TYR A 38 -0.36 -12.01 0.47
N ARG A 39 0.81 -12.32 -0.11
CA ARG A 39 1.71 -11.30 -0.64
C ARG A 39 1.06 -10.48 -1.77
N ARG A 40 0.34 -11.14 -2.68
CA ARG A 40 -0.40 -10.45 -3.75
C ARG A 40 -1.46 -9.49 -3.20
N MET A 41 -2.21 -9.93 -2.18
CA MET A 41 -3.20 -9.09 -1.52
C MET A 41 -2.56 -7.86 -0.88
N GLY A 42 -1.43 -8.02 -0.18
CA GLY A 42 -0.70 -6.91 0.41
C GLY A 42 -0.24 -5.88 -0.63
N HIS A 43 0.33 -6.33 -1.75
CA HIS A 43 0.72 -5.43 -2.84
C HIS A 43 -0.48 -4.70 -3.48
N GLU A 44 -1.64 -5.35 -3.59
CA GLU A 44 -2.85 -4.72 -4.10
C GLU A 44 -3.36 -3.61 -3.17
N ILE A 45 -3.32 -3.82 -1.85
CA ILE A 45 -3.64 -2.80 -0.85
C ILE A 45 -2.71 -1.59 -1.01
N ILE A 46 -1.40 -1.83 -1.13
CA ILE A 46 -0.42 -0.75 -1.35
C ILE A 46 -0.74 0.03 -2.62
N ARG A 47 -1.02 -0.67 -3.73
CA ARG A 47 -1.36 -0.04 -5.02
C ARG A 47 -2.55 0.91 -4.89
N VAL A 48 -3.61 0.48 -4.22
CA VAL A 48 -4.82 1.31 -4.01
C VAL A 48 -4.49 2.55 -3.17
N LEU A 49 -3.74 2.40 -2.09
CA LEU A 49 -3.35 3.53 -1.23
C LEU A 49 -2.46 4.53 -1.99
N GLU A 50 -1.54 4.05 -2.82
CA GLU A 50 -0.75 4.90 -3.70
C GLU A 50 -1.59 5.64 -4.73
N GLU A 51 -2.63 5.01 -5.28
CA GLU A 51 -3.57 5.64 -6.21
C GLU A 51 -4.37 6.76 -5.54
N GLU A 52 -4.83 6.56 -4.30
CA GLU A 52 -5.51 7.58 -3.49
C GLU A 52 -4.62 8.78 -3.12
N MET A 53 -3.30 8.54 -3.02
CA MET A 53 -2.30 9.61 -2.84
C MET A 53 -1.99 10.38 -4.12
N ARG A 54 -2.34 9.85 -5.31
CA ARG A 54 -2.03 10.56 -6.56
C ARG A 54 -2.88 11.83 -6.66
N PRO A 55 -2.29 12.97 -7.05
CA PRO A 55 -3.07 14.15 -7.38
C PRO A 55 -4.11 13.85 -8.47
N PRO A 56 -5.27 14.53 -8.46
CA PRO A 56 -6.26 14.43 -9.53
C PRO A 56 -5.63 14.70 -10.90
N ALA A 57 -6.15 14.07 -11.96
CA ALA A 57 -5.59 14.22 -13.32
C ALA A 57 -5.46 15.68 -13.76
N SER A 58 -6.38 16.55 -13.33
CA SER A 58 -6.36 18.00 -13.58
C SER A 58 -5.17 18.76 -12.96
N MET A 59 -4.50 18.17 -11.96
CA MET A 59 -3.33 18.75 -11.30
C MET A 59 -2.01 18.11 -11.77
N ARG A 60 -2.07 17.12 -12.66
CA ARG A 60 -0.88 16.47 -13.22
C ARG A 60 -0.39 17.32 -14.39
N LYS A 61 0.84 17.81 -14.34
CA LYS A 61 1.46 18.53 -15.48
C LYS A 61 1.50 17.60 -16.70
N PRO A 62 1.14 18.09 -17.92
CA PRO A 62 1.30 17.29 -19.13
C PRO A 62 2.78 16.98 -19.32
N ARG A 63 3.07 15.72 -19.66
CA ARG A 63 4.41 15.25 -20.04
C ARG A 63 4.79 15.78 -21.41
#